data_AF-A0A5C1QKA8-F1
#
_entry.id   AF-A0A5C1QKA8-F1
#
_cell.length_a   1.000
_cell.length_b   1.000
_cell.length_c   1.000
_cell.angle_alpha   90.00
_cell.angle_beta   90.00
_cell.angle_gamma   90.00
#
_symmetry.space_group_name_H-M   'P 1'
#
loop_
_entity.id
_entity.type
_entity.pdbx_description
1 polymer ?
#
loop_
_entity_poly.entity_id
_entity_poly.type
_entity_poly.pdbx_seq_one_letter_code
_entity_poly.pdbx_strand_id
1 'polypeptide(L)'
;MDYPVAERALIKWTKERLKVIEVSEKFCHYRFEMDGSTCSNGGVEFKAFLHANISPPPQSLIEKAWIEIPEEEQASATHMCCCFKSGPKERQTYFESLKKDASFTGESLENEILKELPLNHAGCLCYQPMINQKWKMALSTIHYARSTSPSGI
;
A
#
# COMPACT_ATOMS: atom_id res chain seq x y z
N MET A 1 6.83 -12.23 -15.30
CA MET A 1 5.52 -11.94 -14.70
C MET A 1 4.89 -10.78 -15.46
N ASP A 2 3.61 -10.88 -15.81
CA ASP A 2 2.86 -9.76 -16.39
C ASP A 2 2.22 -8.97 -15.24
N TYR A 3 2.70 -7.74 -15.00
CA TYR A 3 2.21 -6.94 -13.89
C TYR A 3 0.92 -6.21 -14.26
N PRO A 4 -0.02 -6.02 -13.32
CA PRO A 4 -1.20 -5.16 -13.53
C PRO A 4 -0.86 -3.66 -13.59
N VAL A 5 0.43 -3.31 -13.63
CA VAL A 5 1.00 -1.96 -13.64
C VAL A 5 2.02 -1.90 -14.77
N ALA A 6 1.97 -0.84 -15.59
CA ALA A 6 2.93 -0.64 -16.66
C ALA A 6 4.37 -0.58 -16.12
N GLU A 7 5.29 -1.29 -16.77
CA GLU A 7 6.70 -1.40 -16.35
C GLU A 7 7.38 -0.04 -16.13
N ARG A 8 7.13 0.94 -17.01
CA ARG A 8 7.66 2.32 -16.85
C ARG A 8 7.28 2.96 -15.50
N ALA A 9 6.09 2.64 -14.98
CA ALA A 9 5.63 3.14 -13.69
C ALA A 9 6.33 2.40 -12.56
N LEU A 10 6.52 1.08 -12.68
CA LEU A 10 7.28 0.29 -11.70
C LEU A 10 8.72 0.80 -11.57
N ILE A 11 9.42 1.01 -12.70
CA ILE A 11 10.79 1.57 -12.71
C ILE A 11 10.84 2.91 -11.97
N LYS A 12 9.89 3.80 -12.26
CA LYS A 12 9.81 5.12 -11.62
C LYS A 12 9.54 4.99 -10.12
N TRP A 13 8.54 4.21 -9.74
CA TRP A 13 8.11 4.10 -8.35
C TRP A 13 9.09 3.34 -7.47
N THR A 14 9.81 2.35 -8.00
CA THR A 14 10.92 1.70 -7.28
C THR A 14 11.98 2.72 -6.86
N LYS A 15 12.24 3.74 -7.69
CA LYS A 15 13.24 4.78 -7.38
C LYS A 15 12.71 5.89 -6.48
N GLU A 16 11.47 6.31 -6.71
CA GLU A 16 10.93 7.54 -6.10
C GLU A 16 10.08 7.28 -4.86
N ARG A 17 9.42 6.12 -4.78
CA ARG A 17 8.32 5.87 -3.83
C ARG A 17 8.57 4.67 -2.92
N LEU A 18 9.43 3.74 -3.31
CA LEU A 18 9.73 2.56 -2.53
C LEU A 18 10.98 2.79 -1.67
N LYS A 19 10.88 2.45 -0.38
CA LYS A 19 12.01 2.42 0.54
C LYS A 19 12.08 1.06 1.22
N VAL A 20 13.30 0.56 1.41
CA VAL A 20 13.56 -0.53 2.36
C VAL A 20 13.76 0.11 3.73
N ILE A 21 12.98 -0.32 4.71
CA ILE A 21 13.01 0.21 6.08
C ILE A 21 13.90 -0.67 6.96
N GLU A 22 13.77 -1.99 6.83
CA GLU A 22 14.51 -2.96 7.63
C GLU A 22 14.78 -4.20 6.79
N VAL A 23 15.94 -4.82 7.01
CA VAL A 23 16.27 -6.14 6.47
C VAL A 23 16.71 -7.03 7.61
N SER A 24 16.11 -8.21 7.66
CA SER A 24 16.44 -9.27 8.60
C SER A 24 16.55 -10.61 7.88
N GLU A 25 17.03 -11.63 8.58
CA GLU A 25 17.06 -13.00 8.06
C GLU A 25 15.65 -13.55 7.75
N LYS A 26 14.60 -12.98 8.36
CA LYS A 26 13.22 -13.50 8.28
C LYS A 26 12.35 -12.74 7.29
N PHE A 27 12.63 -11.46 7.07
CA PHE A 27 11.86 -10.62 6.16
C PHE A 27 12.65 -9.37 5.74
N CYS A 28 12.22 -8.77 4.64
CA CYS A 28 12.56 -7.41 4.26
C CYS A 28 11.30 -6.54 4.36
N HIS A 29 11.39 -5.44 5.12
CA HIS A 29 10.30 -4.47 5.31
C HIS A 29 10.41 -3.39 4.26
N TYR A 30 9.39 -3.31 3.42
CA TYR A 30 9.22 -2.26 2.42
C TYR A 30 8.17 -1.25 2.86
N ARG A 31 8.42 0.01 2.54
CA ARG A 31 7.44 1.10 2.62
C ARG A 31 7.28 1.74 1.25
N PHE A 32 6.05 1.71 0.74
CA PHE A 32 5.67 2.37 -0.50
C PHE A 32 4.89 3.65 -0.18
N GLU A 33 5.37 4.80 -0.66
CA GLU A 33 4.69 6.09 -0.52
C GLU A 33 3.65 6.28 -1.64
N MET A 34 2.41 6.55 -1.24
CA MET A 34 1.36 6.95 -2.17
C MET A 34 0.93 8.40 -1.92
N ASP A 35 0.75 9.12 -3.02
CA ASP A 35 0.00 10.37 -3.05
C ASP A 35 -1.47 9.99 -3.25
N GLY A 36 -2.30 10.31 -2.25
CA GLY A 36 -3.74 10.14 -2.27
C GLY A 36 -4.44 11.48 -2.44
N SER A 37 -5.73 11.39 -2.80
CA SER A 37 -6.62 12.54 -2.83
C SER A 37 -7.96 12.13 -2.21
N THR A 38 -8.54 12.98 -1.39
CA THR A 38 -9.82 12.66 -0.75
C THR A 38 -10.97 12.60 -1.78
N CYS A 39 -12.00 11.80 -1.54
CA CYS A 39 -13.17 11.70 -2.43
C CYS A 39 -14.13 12.91 -2.32
N SER A 40 -13.85 13.86 -1.43
CA SER A 40 -14.71 15.02 -1.20
C SER A 40 -13.89 16.31 -1.06
N ASN A 41 -14.56 17.44 -0.85
CA ASN A 41 -13.94 18.75 -0.65
C ASN A 41 -12.92 19.14 -1.75
N GLY A 42 -13.23 18.84 -3.01
CA GLY A 42 -12.36 19.19 -4.13
C GLY A 42 -11.10 18.33 -4.29
N GLY A 43 -10.96 17.23 -3.53
CA GLY A 43 -9.84 16.30 -3.71
C GLY A 43 -8.58 16.71 -2.95
N VAL A 44 -8.72 17.09 -1.68
CA VAL A 44 -7.58 17.45 -0.81
C VAL A 44 -6.54 16.34 -0.84
N GLU A 45 -5.30 16.71 -1.16
CA GLU A 45 -4.17 15.79 -1.22
C GLU A 45 -3.76 15.33 0.18
N PHE A 46 -3.32 14.08 0.27
CA PHE A 46 -2.71 13.53 1.48
C PHE A 46 -1.72 12.44 1.10
N LYS A 47 -0.77 12.15 1.99
CA LYS A 47 0.12 10.99 1.83
C LYS A 47 -0.34 9.81 2.67
N ALA A 48 -0.09 8.61 2.15
CA ALA A 48 -0.18 7.38 2.92
C ALA A 48 1.00 6.46 2.59
N PHE A 49 1.37 5.63 3.54
CA PHE A 49 2.43 4.66 3.42
C PHE A 49 1.86 3.25 3.47
N LEU A 50 2.17 2.44 2.47
CA LEU A 50 1.82 1.03 2.43
C LEU A 50 3.05 0.24 2.84
N HIS A 51 2.96 -0.42 3.98
CA HIS A 51 4.04 -1.19 4.57
C HIS A 51 3.82 -2.66 4.29
N ALA A 52 4.87 -3.39 3.89
CA ALA A 52 4.80 -4.83 3.76
C ALA A 52 6.11 -5.49 4.19
N ASN A 53 5.99 -6.52 5.02
CA ASN A 53 7.09 -7.40 5.36
C ASN A 53 7.01 -8.61 4.45
N ILE A 54 8.04 -8.83 3.64
CA ILE A 54 8.06 -9.97 2.73
C ILE A 54 9.19 -10.91 3.12
N SER A 55 8.89 -12.19 3.27
CA SER A 55 9.90 -13.20 3.53
C SER A 55 10.89 -13.37 2.37
N PRO A 56 12.08 -13.92 2.64
CA PRO A 56 13.05 -14.24 1.62
C PRO A 56 12.51 -15.18 0.54
N PRO A 57 13.16 -15.23 -0.64
CA PRO A 57 12.89 -16.26 -1.63
C PRO A 57 13.18 -17.67 -1.06
N PRO A 58 12.60 -18.74 -1.66
CA PRO A 58 11.81 -18.73 -2.89
C PRO A 58 10.33 -18.38 -2.69
N GLN A 59 9.76 -18.52 -1.49
CA GLN A 59 8.31 -18.40 -1.31
C GLN A 59 7.80 -16.95 -1.33
N SER A 60 8.60 -15.98 -0.87
CA SER A 60 8.25 -14.55 -0.84
C SER A 60 6.82 -14.28 -0.33
N LEU A 61 6.51 -14.77 0.88
CA LEU A 61 5.20 -14.59 1.52
C LEU A 61 5.07 -13.18 2.11
N ILE A 62 3.85 -12.66 2.10
CA ILE A 62 3.51 -11.41 2.75
C ILE A 62 3.28 -11.69 4.24
N GLU A 63 4.29 -11.48 5.07
CA GLU A 63 4.26 -11.78 6.51
C GLU A 63 3.39 -10.79 7.30
N LYS A 64 3.38 -9.53 6.86
CA LYS A 64 2.53 -8.43 7.37
C LYS A 64 2.31 -7.41 6.29
N ALA A 65 1.15 -6.75 6.29
CA ALA A 65 0.87 -5.63 5.41
C ALA A 65 -0.12 -4.67 6.05
N TRP A 66 0.20 -3.37 6.14
CA TRP A 66 -0.68 -2.37 6.75
C TRP A 66 -0.52 -1.00 6.07
N ILE A 67 -1.49 -0.12 6.29
CA ILE A 67 -1.49 1.25 5.77
C ILE A 67 -1.34 2.23 6.93
N GLU A 68 -0.41 3.16 6.78
CA GLU A 68 -0.19 4.28 7.69
C GLU A 68 -0.57 5.58 6.98
N ILE A 69 -1.32 6.43 7.67
CA ILE A 69 -1.49 7.84 7.29
C ILE A 69 -0.74 8.65 8.35
N PRO A 70 0.36 9.35 7.98
CA PRO A 70 1.13 10.17 8.90
C PRO A 70 0.24 11.16 9.65
N GLU A 71 0.58 11.48 10.89
CA GLU A 71 -0.26 12.34 11.74
C GLU A 71 -0.51 13.70 11.11
N GLU A 72 0.50 14.29 10.48
CA GLU A 72 0.43 15.55 9.75
C GLU A 72 -0.52 15.50 8.53
N GLU A 73 -0.76 14.31 7.96
CA GLU A 73 -1.64 14.09 6.82
C GLU A 73 -3.08 13.77 7.25
N GLN A 74 -3.30 13.39 8.52
CA GLN A 74 -4.61 12.95 8.99
C GLN A 74 -5.68 14.04 8.88
N ALA A 75 -5.31 15.31 9.09
CA ALA A 75 -6.22 16.44 8.95
C ALA A 75 -6.83 16.46 7.53
N SER A 76 -5.98 16.39 6.49
CA SER A 76 -6.40 16.28 5.10
C SER A 76 -7.21 15.01 4.84
N ALA A 77 -6.73 13.86 5.34
CA ALA A 77 -7.37 12.57 5.18
C ALA A 77 -8.79 12.52 5.78
N THR A 78 -9.11 13.35 6.79
CA THR A 78 -10.46 13.42 7.36
C THR A 78 -11.52 13.92 6.37
N HIS A 79 -11.12 14.55 5.26
CA HIS A 79 -12.03 14.91 4.16
C HIS A 79 -12.43 13.72 3.28
N MET A 80 -11.96 12.51 3.57
CA MET A 80 -12.51 11.31 2.95
C MET A 80 -13.98 11.11 3.31
N CYS A 81 -14.78 10.66 2.35
CA CYS A 81 -16.22 10.45 2.46
C CYS A 81 -16.59 9.43 3.56
N CYS A 82 -15.73 8.44 3.83
CA CYS A 82 -15.87 7.53 4.98
C CYS A 82 -15.68 8.24 6.35
N CYS A 83 -15.04 9.41 6.35
CA CYS A 83 -14.76 10.22 7.53
C CYS A 83 -15.69 11.44 7.66
N PHE A 84 -16.24 11.94 6.55
CA PHE A 84 -16.93 13.23 6.46
C PHE A 84 -18.18 13.38 7.37
N LYS A 85 -18.94 12.30 7.58
CA LYS A 85 -20.12 12.29 8.46
C LYS A 85 -19.86 11.58 9.81
N SER A 86 -18.62 11.19 10.05
CA SER A 86 -18.23 10.34 11.17
C SER A 86 -17.75 11.21 12.33
N GLY A 87 -18.13 10.86 13.56
CA GLY A 87 -17.61 11.53 14.75
C GLY A 87 -16.09 11.30 14.92
N PRO A 88 -15.43 12.01 15.85
CA PRO A 88 -14.00 11.83 16.10
C PRO A 88 -13.59 10.38 16.38
N LYS A 89 -14.43 9.65 17.13
CA LYS A 89 -14.17 8.25 17.49
C LYS A 89 -14.24 7.31 16.29
N GLU A 90 -15.24 7.49 15.42
CA GLU A 90 -15.42 6.70 14.20
C GLU A 90 -14.28 6.95 13.21
N ARG A 91 -13.85 8.22 13.06
CA ARG A 91 -12.68 8.57 12.24
C ARG A 91 -11.40 7.92 12.76
N GLN A 92 -11.14 7.98 14.07
CA GLN A 92 -10.00 7.29 14.67
C GLN A 92 -10.09 5.78 14.45
N THR A 93 -11.26 5.19 14.66
CA THR A 93 -11.47 3.75 14.47
C THR A 93 -11.16 3.33 13.03
N TYR A 94 -11.53 4.16 12.05
CA TYR A 94 -11.19 3.92 10.65
C TYR A 94 -9.67 3.99 10.40
N PHE A 95 -8.98 5.03 10.88
CA PHE A 95 -7.52 5.10 10.72
C PHE A 95 -6.77 3.98 11.46
N GLU A 96 -7.25 3.56 12.63
CA GLU A 96 -6.70 2.39 13.33
C GLU A 96 -7.00 1.09 12.58
N SER A 97 -8.10 0.99 11.83
CA SER A 97 -8.38 -0.18 11.01
C SER A 97 -7.40 -0.35 9.86
N LEU A 98 -6.87 0.76 9.31
CA LEU A 98 -5.85 0.75 8.26
C LEU A 98 -4.50 0.20 8.75
N LYS A 99 -4.22 0.35 10.05
CA LYS A 99 -3.00 -0.17 10.70
C LYS A 99 -3.06 -1.67 11.00
N LYS A 100 -4.23 -2.31 10.83
CA LYS A 100 -4.36 -3.76 10.99
C LYS A 100 -3.77 -4.47 9.79
N ASP A 101 -3.34 -5.72 10.00
CA ASP A 101 -2.85 -6.57 8.93
C ASP A 101 -3.93 -6.74 7.85
N ALA A 102 -3.51 -6.59 6.59
CA ALA A 102 -4.34 -6.79 5.43
C ALA A 102 -4.77 -8.26 5.35
N SER A 103 -5.95 -8.50 4.78
CA SER A 103 -6.57 -9.83 4.71
C SER A 103 -5.80 -10.87 3.88
N PHE A 104 -4.82 -10.44 3.08
CA PHE A 104 -3.95 -11.30 2.27
C PHE A 104 -2.61 -11.62 2.95
N THR A 105 -2.44 -11.24 4.21
CA THR A 105 -1.26 -11.66 5.00
C THR A 105 -1.21 -13.19 5.07
N GLY A 106 -0.03 -13.77 4.83
CA GLY A 106 0.20 -15.20 4.68
C GLY A 106 0.17 -15.70 3.22
N GLU A 107 -0.34 -14.90 2.29
CA GLU A 107 -0.33 -15.24 0.87
C GLU A 107 1.03 -14.99 0.23
N SER A 108 1.32 -15.68 -0.89
CA SER A 108 2.50 -15.37 -1.68
C SER A 108 2.35 -14.01 -2.36
N LEU A 109 3.44 -13.24 -2.44
CA LEU A 109 3.47 -11.95 -3.10
C LEU A 109 2.98 -12.01 -4.55
N GLU A 110 3.42 -13.01 -5.32
CA GLU A 110 3.04 -13.18 -6.72
C GLU A 110 1.53 -13.46 -6.89
N ASN A 111 0.97 -14.41 -6.12
CA ASN A 111 -0.45 -14.74 -6.21
C ASN A 111 -1.34 -13.53 -5.90
N GLU A 112 -1.01 -12.75 -4.86
CA GLU A 112 -1.84 -11.58 -4.49
C GLU A 112 -1.80 -10.48 -5.56
N ILE A 113 -0.65 -10.28 -6.23
CA ILE A 113 -0.56 -9.33 -7.35
C ILE A 113 -1.46 -9.77 -8.53
N LEU A 114 -1.43 -11.06 -8.86
CA LEU A 114 -2.16 -11.63 -10.01
C LEU A 114 -3.65 -11.85 -9.74
N LYS A 115 -4.05 -11.93 -8.47
CA LYS A 115 -5.43 -12.14 -8.06
C LYS A 115 -6.37 -11.12 -8.69
N GLU A 116 -7.46 -11.60 -9.28
CA GLU A 116 -8.52 -10.74 -9.78
C GLU A 116 -9.35 -10.21 -8.62
N LEU A 117 -9.39 -8.89 -8.49
CA LEU A 117 -10.12 -8.18 -7.44
C LEU A 117 -10.86 -7.00 -8.06
N PRO A 118 -12.00 -6.58 -7.50
CA PRO A 118 -12.58 -5.29 -7.84
C PRO A 118 -11.58 -4.17 -7.52
N LEU A 119 -11.32 -3.32 -8.52
CA LEU A 119 -10.41 -2.19 -8.41
C LEU A 119 -11.16 -0.87 -8.60
N ASN A 120 -10.68 0.18 -7.95
CA ASN A 120 -11.11 1.54 -8.20
C ASN A 120 -9.92 2.50 -8.12
N HIS A 121 -9.76 3.36 -9.14
CA HIS A 121 -8.61 4.24 -9.28
C HIS A 121 -8.73 5.57 -8.51
N ALA A 122 -9.79 5.78 -7.74
CA ALA A 122 -9.91 6.95 -6.88
C ALA A 122 -8.72 7.05 -5.91
N GLY A 123 -8.27 8.27 -5.64
CA GLY A 123 -7.12 8.55 -4.78
C GLY A 123 -7.36 8.29 -3.29
N CYS A 124 -8.61 8.06 -2.88
CA CYS A 124 -8.97 7.88 -1.47
C CYS A 124 -8.76 6.42 -1.01
N LEU A 125 -8.94 6.19 0.29
CA LEU A 125 -8.85 4.86 0.92
C LEU A 125 -10.20 4.35 1.44
N CYS A 126 -11.31 5.02 1.10
CA CYS A 126 -12.59 4.85 1.77
C CYS A 126 -13.22 3.46 1.69
N TYR A 127 -12.94 2.71 0.62
CA TYR A 127 -13.56 1.42 0.37
C TYR A 127 -12.55 0.42 -0.19
N GLN A 128 -12.87 -0.86 -0.01
CA GLN A 128 -11.98 -1.96 -0.35
C GLN A 128 -11.47 -1.93 -1.81
N PRO A 129 -12.27 -1.60 -2.85
CA PRO A 129 -11.75 -1.53 -4.21
C PRO A 129 -10.65 -0.48 -4.42
N MET A 130 -10.72 0.64 -3.70
CA MET A 130 -9.68 1.67 -3.73
C MET A 130 -8.43 1.18 -3.01
N ILE A 131 -8.59 0.54 -1.84
CA ILE A 131 -7.50 -0.06 -1.07
C ILE A 131 -6.79 -1.16 -1.88
N ASN A 132 -7.54 -2.05 -2.52
CA ASN A 132 -7.03 -3.10 -3.41
C ASN A 132 -6.16 -2.51 -4.52
N GLN A 133 -6.60 -1.42 -5.14
CA GLN A 133 -5.81 -0.74 -6.17
C GLN A 133 -4.47 -0.24 -5.64
N LYS A 134 -4.44 0.34 -4.43
CA LYS A 134 -3.19 0.82 -3.81
C LYS A 134 -2.26 -0.35 -3.47
N TRP A 135 -2.82 -1.44 -2.96
CA TRP A 135 -2.04 -2.66 -2.71
C TRP A 135 -1.48 -3.27 -3.99
N LYS A 136 -2.25 -3.34 -5.08
CA LYS A 136 -1.72 -3.82 -6.37
C LYS A 136 -0.54 -2.99 -6.84
N MET A 137 -0.58 -1.67 -6.69
CA MET A 137 0.53 -0.78 -7.03
C MET A 137 1.75 -1.04 -6.14
N ALA A 138 1.57 -1.06 -4.82
CA ALA A 138 2.67 -1.24 -3.86
C ALA A 138 3.32 -2.62 -4.00
N LEU A 139 2.55 -3.70 -4.00
CA LEU A 139 3.04 -5.07 -4.09
C LEU A 139 3.73 -5.34 -5.44
N SER A 140 3.18 -4.84 -6.55
CA SER A 140 3.85 -4.94 -7.86
C SER A 140 5.20 -4.23 -7.87
N THR A 141 5.28 -3.05 -7.24
CA THR A 141 6.53 -2.27 -7.16
C THR A 141 7.57 -2.97 -6.28
N ILE A 142 7.15 -3.56 -5.15
CA ILE A 142 8.01 -4.36 -4.27
C ILE A 142 8.55 -5.58 -5.02
N HIS A 143 7.67 -6.34 -5.66
CA HIS A 143 8.06 -7.53 -6.41
C HIS A 143 9.04 -7.18 -7.54
N TYR A 144 8.74 -6.13 -8.32
CA TYR A 144 9.61 -5.63 -9.38
C TYR A 144 11.00 -5.23 -8.86
N ALA A 145 11.07 -4.48 -7.76
CA ALA A 145 12.33 -4.06 -7.16
C ALA A 145 13.21 -5.25 -6.75
N ARG A 146 12.60 -6.30 -6.18
CA ARG A 146 13.28 -7.54 -5.78
C ARG A 146 13.77 -8.36 -6.97
N SER A 147 12.99 -8.42 -8.05
CA SER A 147 13.40 -9.15 -9.27
C SER A 147 14.53 -8.44 -10.04
N THR A 148 14.62 -7.12 -9.93
CA THR A 148 15.57 -6.30 -10.71
C THR A 148 16.81 -5.86 -9.93
N SER A 149 16.85 -6.13 -8.62
CA SER A 149 18.02 -5.94 -7.76
C SER A 149 18.48 -7.31 -7.25
N PRO A 150 19.26 -8.09 -8.02
CA PRO A 150 19.50 -9.50 -7.70
C PRO A 150 20.32 -9.73 -6.43
N SER A 151 21.07 -8.75 -5.95
CA SER A 151 21.87 -8.80 -4.72
C SER A 151 22.36 -7.38 -4.44
N GLY A 152 22.06 -6.83 -3.26
CA GLY A 152 22.46 -5.46 -2.93
C GLY A 152 21.87 -4.89 -1.64
N ILE A 153 21.43 -5.77 -0.74
CA ILE A 153 21.44 -5.52 0.70
C ILE A 153 22.31 -6.62 1.30
#